data_AF-A0A4S3LE63-F1
#
_entry.id   AF-A0A4S3LE63-F1
#
_cell.length_a   1.000
_cell.length_b   1.000
_cell.length_c   1.000
_cell.angle_alpha   90.00
_cell.angle_beta   90.00
_cell.angle_gamma   90.00
#
_symmetry.space_group_name_H-M   'P 1'
#
loop_
_entity.id
_entity.type
_entity.pdbx_description
1 polymer ?
#
loop_
_entity_poly.entity_id
_entity_poly.type
_entity_poly.pdbx_seq_one_letter_code
_entity_poly.pdbx_strand_id
1 'polypeptide(L)'
;EAWTDMLPVFGGDTYTTTDNFMVGRSNSLATYRNQDFFGLVTGLNLALQYQAKNENDGRASNKANGDGYGASIDYEDIAGSGIGAVIAGSSSDRTNAQANSAIGGGDKASAWATALKYDANQIYLSAMYNETRNLASIPGGFANKTQGYELVAQYQFENGLRPSIGYVQSKAKDVEGVGDADLVKYFEIGATYYFNKNMYTYVDYMINQIDDNNKLSVSSDDIVAVALTYRF
;
A
#
# COMPACT_ATOMS: atom_id res chain seq x y z
N GLU A 1 2.06 -3.51 -1.05
CA GLU A 1 2.79 -2.23 -0.94
C GLU A 1 4.14 -2.32 -0.24
N ALA A 2 4.41 -3.24 0.70
CA ALA A 2 5.71 -3.24 1.41
C ALA A 2 7.00 -3.29 0.55
N TRP A 3 6.93 -3.73 -0.71
CA TRP A 3 8.07 -3.69 -1.65
C TRP A 3 8.19 -2.37 -2.43
N THR A 4 7.15 -1.55 -2.42
CA THR A 4 7.11 -0.24 -3.08
C THR A 4 7.00 0.92 -2.08
N ASP A 5 6.63 0.65 -0.83
CA ASP A 5 6.71 1.56 0.33
C ASP A 5 8.17 1.70 0.80
N MET A 6 9.00 2.25 -0.08
CA MET A 6 10.46 2.38 0.09
C MET A 6 10.98 3.79 -0.23
N LEU A 7 10.10 4.73 -0.58
CA LEU A 7 10.47 6.12 -0.83
C LEU A 7 10.98 6.78 0.46
N PRO A 8 11.70 7.92 0.39
CA PRO A 8 12.26 8.54 1.59
C PRO A 8 11.21 8.90 2.66
N VAL A 9 10.04 9.42 2.26
CA VAL A 9 8.92 9.69 3.18
C VAL A 9 7.53 9.42 2.60
N PHE A 10 7.34 9.57 1.29
CA PHE A 10 6.05 9.30 0.65
C PHE A 10 5.90 7.80 0.33
N GLY A 11 4.88 7.43 -0.46
CA GLY A 11 4.60 6.04 -0.85
C GLY A 11 3.74 5.29 0.17
N GLY A 12 3.40 4.04 -0.19
CA GLY A 12 2.56 3.19 0.66
C GLY A 12 1.12 3.72 0.83
N ASP A 13 0.62 4.43 -0.19
CA ASP A 13 -0.61 5.21 -0.12
C ASP A 13 -1.60 4.93 -1.28
N THR A 14 -1.40 3.88 -2.11
CA THR A 14 -2.38 3.57 -3.17
C THR A 14 -3.66 2.93 -2.64
N TYR A 15 -3.55 2.01 -1.68
CA TYR A 15 -4.69 1.44 -0.97
C TYR A 15 -4.39 1.17 0.51
N THR A 16 -3.12 1.09 0.93
CA THR A 16 -2.76 0.85 2.33
C THR A 16 -3.15 2.03 3.22
N THR A 17 -3.96 1.72 4.22
CA THR A 17 -4.42 2.67 5.24
C THR A 17 -4.57 1.94 6.57
N THR A 18 -4.31 2.63 7.68
CA THR A 18 -4.45 2.06 9.03
C THR A 18 -5.92 1.85 9.38
N ASP A 19 -6.22 0.74 10.08
CA ASP A 19 -7.57 0.35 10.50
C ASP A 19 -8.56 0.12 9.35
N ASN A 20 -8.08 -0.09 8.12
CA ASN A 20 -8.92 -0.37 6.97
C ASN A 20 -8.82 -1.85 6.58
N PHE A 21 -9.71 -2.69 7.12
CA PHE A 21 -9.68 -4.15 6.92
C PHE A 21 -8.27 -4.75 7.12
N MET A 22 -7.74 -5.50 6.15
CA MET A 22 -6.42 -6.16 6.17
C MET A 22 -5.41 -5.52 5.19
N VAL A 23 -5.60 -4.26 4.77
CA VAL A 23 -4.71 -3.62 3.79
C VAL A 23 -3.53 -2.86 4.42
N GLY A 24 -3.43 -2.87 5.75
CA GLY A 24 -2.38 -2.24 6.52
C GLY A 24 -2.36 -2.75 7.96
N ARG A 25 -1.88 -1.92 8.90
CA ARG A 25 -2.01 -2.23 10.34
C ARG A 25 -3.48 -2.23 10.74
N SER A 26 -3.89 -3.25 11.50
CA SER A 26 -5.28 -3.39 11.97
C SER A 26 -5.38 -4.19 13.26
N ASN A 27 -6.58 -4.21 13.86
CA ASN A 27 -6.88 -4.89 15.11
C ASN A 27 -7.37 -6.32 14.90
N SER A 28 -7.21 -7.15 15.93
CA SER A 28 -7.85 -8.47 16.06
C SER A 28 -7.45 -9.46 14.95
N LEU A 29 -6.16 -9.46 14.59
CA LEU A 29 -5.59 -10.34 13.57
C LEU A 29 -4.99 -11.60 14.19
N ALA A 30 -5.45 -12.76 13.75
CA ALA A 30 -4.76 -14.04 13.94
C ALA A 30 -4.01 -14.36 12.66
N THR A 31 -2.67 -14.36 12.73
CA THR A 31 -1.82 -14.53 11.53
C THR A 31 -0.90 -15.73 11.70
N TYR A 32 -1.03 -16.70 10.80
CA TYR A 32 -0.08 -17.79 10.63
C TYR A 32 0.90 -17.43 9.52
N ARG A 33 2.20 -17.66 9.75
CA ARG A 33 3.26 -17.46 8.77
C ARG A 33 4.14 -18.69 8.72
N ASN A 34 4.58 -19.04 7.52
CA ASN A 34 5.52 -20.10 7.27
C ASN A 34 6.59 -19.62 6.30
N GLN A 35 7.86 -19.78 6.70
CA GLN A 35 9.01 -19.48 5.86
C GLN A 35 9.52 -20.76 5.20
N ASP A 36 10.10 -20.60 4.01
CA ASP A 36 10.70 -21.67 3.21
C ASP A 36 9.77 -22.86 2.91
N PHE A 37 8.46 -22.60 2.84
CA PHE A 37 7.39 -23.56 2.57
C PHE A 37 7.59 -24.90 3.29
N PHE A 38 7.65 -24.86 4.61
CA PHE A 38 7.87 -26.00 5.50
C PHE A 38 9.25 -26.67 5.31
N GLY A 39 10.23 -25.90 4.85
CA GLY A 39 11.57 -26.36 4.50
C GLY A 39 11.68 -27.04 3.13
N LEU A 40 10.60 -27.03 2.32
CA LEU A 40 10.57 -27.69 1.01
C LEU A 40 11.13 -26.80 -0.11
N VAL A 41 10.94 -25.48 0.00
CA VAL A 41 11.35 -24.52 -1.03
C VAL A 41 11.90 -23.27 -0.36
N THR A 42 13.22 -23.15 -0.35
CA THR A 42 13.91 -21.95 0.17
C THR A 42 13.43 -20.69 -0.55
N GLY A 43 13.14 -19.64 0.21
CA GLY A 43 12.67 -18.35 -0.29
C GLY A 43 11.17 -18.27 -0.57
N LEU A 44 10.45 -19.40 -0.60
CA LEU A 44 8.99 -19.40 -0.76
C LEU A 44 8.29 -19.30 0.59
N ASN A 45 7.61 -18.19 0.84
CA ASN A 45 6.93 -17.89 2.09
C ASN A 45 5.41 -17.85 1.91
N LEU A 46 4.69 -18.25 2.96
CA LEU A 46 3.24 -18.27 3.02
C LEU A 46 2.76 -17.52 4.26
N ALA A 47 1.68 -16.74 4.12
CA ALA A 47 0.90 -16.28 5.26
C ALA A 47 -0.60 -16.55 5.07
N LEU A 48 -1.26 -16.89 6.18
CA LEU A 48 -2.71 -16.95 6.29
C LEU A 48 -3.13 -16.04 7.44
N GLN A 49 -4.23 -15.32 7.24
CA GLN A 49 -4.69 -14.34 8.21
C GLN A 49 -6.20 -14.43 8.35
N TYR A 50 -6.67 -14.32 9.59
CA TYR A 50 -8.07 -14.07 9.93
C TYR A 50 -8.14 -12.76 10.72
N GLN A 51 -9.15 -11.97 10.44
CA GLN A 51 -9.48 -10.74 11.15
C GLN A 51 -10.87 -10.89 11.75
N ALA A 52 -10.96 -10.74 13.08
CA ALA A 52 -12.26 -10.68 13.72
C ALA A 52 -12.94 -9.33 13.47
N LYS A 53 -14.27 -9.34 13.46
CA LYS A 53 -15.11 -8.15 13.37
C LYS A 53 -14.71 -7.08 14.40
N ASN A 54 -14.54 -5.84 13.92
CA ASN A 54 -14.34 -4.65 14.74
C ASN A 54 -15.46 -3.64 14.46
N GLU A 55 -16.52 -3.66 15.27
CA GLU A 55 -17.66 -2.72 15.21
C GLU A 55 -18.10 -2.35 16.63
N ASN A 56 -18.30 -1.06 16.89
CA ASN A 56 -18.92 -0.55 18.12
C ASN A 56 -19.49 0.87 17.89
N ASP A 57 -20.27 1.38 18.85
CA ASP A 57 -21.03 2.64 18.74
C ASP A 57 -20.16 3.89 18.53
N GLY A 58 -18.86 3.83 18.79
CA GLY A 58 -17.92 4.95 18.63
C GLY A 58 -16.92 4.83 17.49
N ARG A 59 -16.88 3.69 16.78
CA ARG A 59 -15.89 3.44 15.73
C ARG A 59 -16.36 4.04 14.42
N ALA A 60 -15.52 4.88 13.81
CA ALA A 60 -15.80 5.45 12.50
C ALA A 60 -16.02 4.33 11.45
N SER A 61 -17.01 4.50 10.58
CA SER A 61 -17.39 3.48 9.58
C SER A 61 -16.21 3.10 8.67
N ASN A 62 -15.36 4.04 8.29
CA ASN A 62 -14.16 3.78 7.48
C ASN A 62 -13.00 3.10 8.23
N LYS A 63 -13.14 2.91 9.54
CA LYS A 63 -12.21 2.14 10.37
C LYS A 63 -12.80 0.83 10.88
N ALA A 64 -14.10 0.58 10.63
CA ALA A 64 -14.77 -0.64 11.05
C ALA A 64 -14.58 -1.76 10.03
N ASN A 65 -14.72 -3.01 10.45
CA ASN A 65 -14.68 -4.17 9.57
C ASN A 65 -15.56 -5.30 10.13
N GLY A 66 -16.14 -6.11 9.26
CA GLY A 66 -16.67 -7.43 9.62
C GLY A 66 -15.57 -8.47 9.77
N ASP A 67 -15.96 -9.73 9.93
CA ASP A 67 -15.03 -10.85 9.91
C ASP A 67 -14.40 -11.00 8.52
N GLY A 68 -13.13 -11.39 8.45
CA GLY A 68 -12.44 -11.54 7.17
C GLY A 68 -11.26 -12.47 7.21
N TYR A 69 -10.80 -12.86 6.03
CA TYR A 69 -9.63 -13.71 5.85
C TYR A 69 -8.74 -13.19 4.71
N GLY A 70 -7.46 -13.47 4.80
CA GLY A 70 -6.47 -13.11 3.82
C GLY A 70 -5.36 -14.15 3.70
N ALA A 71 -4.67 -14.12 2.56
CA ALA A 71 -3.54 -14.98 2.29
C ALA A 71 -2.49 -14.22 1.48
N SER A 72 -1.22 -14.60 1.65
CA SER A 72 -0.14 -14.16 0.79
C SER A 72 0.83 -15.30 0.50
N ILE A 73 1.44 -15.23 -0.67
CA ILE A 73 2.58 -16.05 -1.06
C ILE A 73 3.62 -15.14 -1.70
N ASP A 74 4.86 -15.24 -1.24
CA ASP A 74 6.00 -14.56 -1.85
C ASP A 74 7.15 -15.54 -2.08
N TYR A 75 7.88 -15.33 -3.15
CA TYR A 75 9.11 -16.06 -3.45
C TYR A 75 10.24 -15.04 -3.59
N GLU A 76 11.13 -15.03 -2.61
CA GLU A 76 12.28 -14.14 -2.56
C GLU A 76 13.52 -14.77 -3.19
N ASP A 77 14.36 -13.92 -3.78
CA ASP A 77 15.66 -14.26 -4.36
C ASP A 77 15.65 -15.52 -5.24
N ILE A 78 14.72 -15.54 -6.20
CA ILE A 78 14.45 -16.69 -7.05
C ILE A 78 15.75 -17.11 -7.75
N ALA A 79 16.24 -18.30 -7.40
CA ALA A 79 17.50 -18.85 -7.89
C ALA A 79 18.75 -17.96 -7.67
N GLY A 80 18.77 -17.13 -6.61
CA GLY A 80 19.91 -16.26 -6.29
C GLY A 80 20.05 -15.05 -7.22
N SER A 81 18.97 -14.64 -7.89
CA SER A 81 18.98 -13.59 -8.90
C SER A 81 18.76 -12.17 -8.37
N GLY A 82 18.38 -12.02 -7.10
CA GLY A 82 17.83 -10.79 -6.53
C GLY A 82 16.38 -10.51 -6.92
N ILE A 83 15.76 -11.35 -7.77
CA ILE A 83 14.36 -11.18 -8.19
C ILE A 83 13.43 -11.80 -7.16
N GLY A 84 12.37 -11.08 -6.78
CA GLY A 84 11.28 -11.60 -5.97
C GLY A 84 9.91 -11.35 -6.61
N ALA A 85 8.95 -12.20 -6.29
CA ALA A 85 7.53 -12.03 -6.68
C ALA A 85 6.60 -12.28 -5.48
N VAL A 86 5.53 -11.52 -5.35
CA VAL A 86 4.52 -11.68 -4.30
C VAL A 86 3.13 -11.50 -4.85
N ILE A 87 2.18 -12.27 -4.33
CA ILE A 87 0.75 -12.00 -4.46
C ILE A 87 0.09 -12.13 -3.08
N ALA A 88 -0.82 -11.21 -2.78
CA ALA A 88 -1.61 -11.22 -1.57
C ALA A 88 -3.06 -10.85 -1.88
N GLY A 89 -3.99 -11.33 -1.06
CA GLY A 89 -5.39 -10.96 -1.18
C GLY A 89 -6.16 -11.18 0.12
N SER A 90 -7.27 -10.47 0.24
CA SER A 90 -8.15 -10.54 1.40
C SER A 90 -9.61 -10.28 1.02
N SER A 91 -10.51 -10.79 1.86
CA SER A 91 -11.95 -10.60 1.76
C SER A 91 -12.52 -10.51 3.17
N SER A 92 -13.32 -9.49 3.42
CA SER A 92 -13.98 -9.26 4.69
C SER A 92 -15.44 -8.91 4.47
N ASP A 93 -16.30 -9.34 5.38
CA ASP A 93 -17.65 -8.82 5.46
C ASP A 93 -17.60 -7.33 5.85
N ARG A 94 -18.57 -6.56 5.35
CA ARG A 94 -18.80 -5.16 5.72
C ARG A 94 -19.85 -5.08 6.81
N THR A 95 -19.71 -4.12 7.71
CA THR A 95 -20.74 -3.81 8.71
C THR A 95 -22.02 -3.35 8.03
N ASN A 96 -23.17 -3.41 8.74
CA ASN A 96 -24.44 -2.96 8.17
C ASN A 96 -24.41 -1.48 7.75
N ALA A 97 -23.70 -0.62 8.50
CA ALA A 97 -23.55 0.79 8.15
C ALA A 97 -22.74 0.98 6.85
N GLN A 98 -21.70 0.19 6.67
CA GLN A 98 -20.90 0.19 5.43
C GLN A 98 -21.68 -0.39 4.25
N ALA A 99 -22.36 -1.52 4.44
CA ALA A 99 -23.09 -2.21 3.39
C ALA A 99 -24.26 -1.35 2.84
N ASN A 100 -24.93 -0.60 3.72
CA ASN A 100 -26.01 0.32 3.38
C ASN A 100 -25.54 1.74 3.02
N SER A 101 -24.23 1.95 2.83
CA SER A 101 -23.74 3.26 2.37
C SER A 101 -24.29 3.60 0.99
N ALA A 102 -24.67 4.87 0.80
CA ALA A 102 -25.18 5.35 -0.49
C ALA A 102 -24.10 5.40 -1.59
N ILE A 103 -22.82 5.45 -1.20
CA ILE A 103 -21.67 5.47 -2.09
C ILE A 103 -20.77 4.28 -1.73
N GLY A 104 -20.55 3.36 -2.66
CA GLY A 104 -19.76 2.15 -2.42
C GLY A 104 -20.37 1.20 -1.41
N GLY A 105 -21.68 0.96 -1.52
CA GLY A 105 -22.39 -0.05 -0.72
C GLY A 105 -21.96 -1.48 -1.05
N GLY A 106 -22.55 -2.45 -0.35
CA GLY A 106 -22.32 -3.88 -0.58
C GLY A 106 -21.73 -4.62 0.61
N ASP A 107 -21.93 -5.94 0.62
CA ASP A 107 -21.77 -6.77 1.81
C ASP A 107 -20.31 -7.17 2.09
N LYS A 108 -19.41 -7.01 1.12
CA LYS A 108 -18.00 -7.39 1.24
C LYS A 108 -17.06 -6.31 0.77
N ALA A 109 -15.92 -6.23 1.44
CA ALA A 109 -14.73 -5.51 1.01
C ALA A 109 -13.67 -6.54 0.62
N SER A 110 -13.00 -6.33 -0.52
CA SER A 110 -11.89 -7.20 -0.93
C SER A 110 -10.73 -6.41 -1.50
N ALA A 111 -9.54 -6.98 -1.39
CA ALA A 111 -8.34 -6.44 -2.00
C ALA A 111 -7.47 -7.59 -2.53
N TRP A 112 -6.75 -7.33 -3.62
CA TRP A 112 -5.63 -8.15 -4.01
C TRP A 112 -4.51 -7.27 -4.57
N ALA A 113 -3.28 -7.70 -4.39
CA ALA A 113 -2.11 -7.01 -4.89
C ALA A 113 -1.05 -8.02 -5.33
N THR A 114 -0.27 -7.66 -6.33
CA THR A 114 0.89 -8.41 -6.80
C THR A 114 2.06 -7.45 -7.00
N ALA A 115 3.27 -7.91 -6.71
CA ALA A 115 4.47 -7.11 -6.94
C ALA A 115 5.64 -7.97 -7.41
N LEU A 116 6.53 -7.33 -8.17
CA LEU A 116 7.84 -7.83 -8.52
C LEU A 116 8.89 -6.90 -7.91
N LYS A 117 10.02 -7.47 -7.49
CA LYS A 117 11.19 -6.68 -7.10
C LYS A 117 12.46 -7.24 -7.71
N TYR A 118 13.44 -6.37 -7.89
CA TYR A 118 14.85 -6.70 -8.06
C TYR A 118 15.62 -5.96 -6.97
N ASP A 119 16.31 -6.70 -6.11
CA ASP A 119 17.07 -6.16 -4.98
C ASP A 119 18.44 -6.83 -4.92
N ALA A 120 19.36 -6.35 -5.75
CA ALA A 120 20.73 -6.83 -5.83
C ALA A 120 21.65 -5.78 -6.46
N ASN A 121 22.96 -5.90 -6.23
CA ASN A 121 23.99 -5.06 -6.87
C ASN A 121 23.73 -3.56 -6.72
N GLN A 122 23.37 -3.14 -5.49
CA GLN A 122 23.09 -1.74 -5.12
C GLN A 122 21.84 -1.15 -5.79
N ILE A 123 21.11 -1.93 -6.59
CA ILE A 123 19.91 -1.49 -7.29
C ILE A 123 18.70 -2.07 -6.58
N TYR A 124 17.71 -1.21 -6.32
CA TYR A 124 16.38 -1.60 -5.87
C TYR A 124 15.36 -1.15 -6.90
N LEU A 125 14.67 -2.10 -7.53
CA LEU A 125 13.54 -1.83 -8.41
C LEU A 125 12.33 -2.59 -7.88
N SER A 126 11.17 -1.94 -7.80
CA SER A 126 9.92 -2.66 -7.54
C SER A 126 8.77 -2.07 -8.33
N ALA A 127 7.85 -2.96 -8.72
CA ALA A 127 6.61 -2.61 -9.38
C ALA A 127 5.48 -3.39 -8.74
N MET A 128 4.37 -2.71 -8.45
CA MET A 128 3.21 -3.27 -7.79
C MET A 128 1.93 -2.86 -8.50
N TYR A 129 0.99 -3.78 -8.56
CA TYR A 129 -0.39 -3.53 -8.97
C TYR A 129 -1.35 -4.05 -7.91
N ASN A 130 -2.42 -3.29 -7.66
CA ASN A 130 -3.49 -3.72 -6.77
C ASN A 130 -4.87 -3.38 -7.34
N GLU A 131 -5.86 -4.14 -6.88
CA GLU A 131 -7.26 -3.72 -6.96
C GLU A 131 -7.95 -3.91 -5.62
N THR A 132 -8.86 -2.99 -5.31
CA THR A 132 -9.77 -3.13 -4.17
C THR A 132 -11.21 -3.01 -4.61
N ARG A 133 -12.13 -3.55 -3.82
CA ARG A 133 -13.58 -3.39 -3.98
C ARG A 133 -14.20 -3.00 -2.66
N ASN A 134 -15.02 -1.95 -2.67
CA ASN A 134 -15.73 -1.42 -1.50
C ASN A 134 -14.80 -1.28 -0.29
N LEU A 135 -13.64 -0.64 -0.46
CA LEU A 135 -12.60 -0.60 0.58
C LEU A 135 -11.97 0.77 0.75
N ALA A 136 -11.57 1.43 -0.34
CA ALA A 136 -10.98 2.76 -0.25
C ALA A 136 -12.03 3.79 0.23
N SER A 137 -11.75 4.46 1.34
CA SER A 137 -12.61 5.52 1.88
C SER A 137 -12.53 6.75 0.98
N ILE A 138 -13.67 7.34 0.66
CA ILE A 138 -13.79 8.59 -0.10
C ILE A 138 -14.81 9.51 0.59
N PRO A 139 -14.89 10.81 0.23
CA PRO A 139 -15.93 11.67 0.76
C PRO A 139 -17.34 11.07 0.55
N GLY A 140 -18.08 10.88 1.64
CA GLY A 140 -19.44 10.35 1.60
C GLY A 140 -19.58 8.82 1.58
N GLY A 141 -18.49 8.05 1.48
CA GLY A 141 -18.58 6.58 1.50
C GLY A 141 -17.30 5.87 1.09
N PHE A 142 -17.42 4.90 0.19
CA PHE A 142 -16.31 4.06 -0.28
C PHE A 142 -16.27 4.03 -1.81
N ALA A 143 -15.08 3.85 -2.39
CA ALA A 143 -14.98 3.59 -3.81
C ALA A 143 -15.44 2.14 -4.10
N ASN A 144 -16.31 1.98 -5.11
CA ASN A 144 -16.78 0.67 -5.57
C ASN A 144 -15.63 -0.24 -5.99
N LYS A 145 -14.67 0.33 -6.73
CA LYS A 145 -13.41 -0.32 -7.10
C LYS A 145 -12.28 0.70 -7.09
N THR A 146 -11.08 0.28 -6.75
CA THR A 146 -9.85 1.03 -7.05
C THR A 146 -8.88 0.17 -7.86
N GLN A 147 -8.05 0.82 -8.65
CA GLN A 147 -6.89 0.23 -9.32
C GLN A 147 -5.66 1.05 -8.98
N GLY A 148 -4.66 0.42 -8.39
CA GLY A 148 -3.45 1.07 -7.92
C GLY A 148 -2.19 0.55 -8.61
N TYR A 149 -1.25 1.45 -8.84
CA TYR A 149 0.06 1.18 -9.44
C TYR A 149 1.13 1.89 -8.61
N GLU A 150 2.20 1.18 -8.27
CA GLU A 150 3.40 1.77 -7.66
C GLU A 150 4.65 1.27 -8.39
N LEU A 151 5.56 2.18 -8.70
CA LEU A 151 6.86 1.90 -9.29
C LEU A 151 7.91 2.63 -8.46
N VAL A 152 8.99 1.95 -8.11
CA VAL A 152 10.10 2.51 -7.36
C VAL A 152 11.41 2.08 -7.99
N ALA A 153 12.33 3.02 -8.16
CA ALA A 153 13.70 2.75 -8.57
C ALA A 153 14.70 3.52 -7.71
N GLN A 154 15.68 2.82 -7.15
CA GLN A 154 16.67 3.39 -6.26
C GLN A 154 18.04 2.78 -6.52
N TYR A 155 19.08 3.54 -6.18
CA TYR A 155 20.46 3.09 -6.24
C TYR A 155 21.17 3.43 -4.93
N GLN A 156 21.89 2.48 -4.34
CA GLN A 156 22.64 2.66 -3.10
C GLN A 156 24.13 2.88 -3.39
N PHE A 157 24.58 4.14 -3.34
CA PHE A 157 26.01 4.43 -3.41
C PHE A 157 26.74 3.96 -2.14
N GLU A 158 28.01 3.57 -2.29
CA GLU A 158 28.87 3.13 -1.19
C GLU A 158 29.15 4.24 -0.17
N ASN A 159 29.04 5.51 -0.57
CA ASN A 159 29.24 6.68 0.30
C ASN A 159 28.03 7.01 1.20
N GLY A 160 26.98 6.18 1.16
CA GLY A 160 25.76 6.34 1.94
C GLY A 160 24.63 7.10 1.25
N LEU A 161 24.83 7.67 0.05
CA LEU A 161 23.75 8.31 -0.71
C LEU A 161 22.86 7.26 -1.39
N ARG A 162 21.53 7.46 -1.31
CA ARG A 162 20.53 6.62 -1.97
C ARG A 162 19.47 7.49 -2.65
N PRO A 163 19.65 7.89 -3.94
CA PRO A 163 18.59 8.50 -4.71
C PRO A 163 17.41 7.54 -4.91
N SER A 164 16.21 8.12 -5.05
CA SER A 164 14.95 7.45 -5.33
C SER A 164 14.18 8.21 -6.40
N ILE A 165 13.51 7.45 -7.26
CA ILE A 165 12.43 7.94 -8.11
C ILE A 165 11.24 6.99 -7.98
N GLY A 166 10.04 7.57 -7.97
CA GLY A 166 8.80 6.83 -7.79
C GLY A 166 7.70 7.30 -8.73
N TYR A 167 6.75 6.40 -9.01
CA TYR A 167 5.44 6.73 -9.57
C TYR A 167 4.37 6.00 -8.79
N VAL A 168 3.34 6.74 -8.39
CA VAL A 168 2.25 6.21 -7.56
C VAL A 168 0.94 6.69 -8.15
N GLN A 169 -0.01 5.78 -8.34
CA GLN A 169 -1.36 6.11 -8.76
C GLN A 169 -2.37 5.18 -8.09
N SER A 170 -3.49 5.74 -7.64
CA SER A 170 -4.69 5.02 -7.24
C SER A 170 -5.90 5.68 -7.87
N LYS A 171 -6.68 4.92 -8.64
CA LYS A 171 -7.85 5.42 -9.36
C LYS A 171 -9.12 4.73 -8.86
N ALA A 172 -10.05 5.52 -8.33
CA ALA A 172 -11.40 5.08 -8.04
C ALA A 172 -12.21 4.92 -9.33
N LYS A 173 -13.01 3.87 -9.37
CA LYS A 173 -13.83 3.47 -10.50
C LYS A 173 -15.29 3.42 -10.11
N ASP A 174 -16.15 3.85 -11.04
CA ASP A 174 -17.60 3.74 -10.94
C ASP A 174 -18.19 4.35 -9.64
N VAL A 175 -17.66 5.49 -9.17
CA VAL A 175 -18.16 6.15 -7.95
C VAL A 175 -19.52 6.79 -8.23
N GLU A 176 -20.52 6.56 -7.37
CA GLU A 176 -21.87 7.09 -7.52
C GLU A 176 -21.88 8.62 -7.63
N GLY A 177 -22.51 9.15 -8.68
CA GLY A 177 -22.59 10.59 -8.94
C GLY A 177 -21.29 11.25 -9.42
N VAL A 178 -20.17 10.52 -9.46
CA VAL A 178 -18.84 11.04 -9.80
C VAL A 178 -18.28 10.39 -11.08
N GLY A 179 -18.35 9.07 -11.17
CA GLY A 179 -17.67 8.24 -12.17
C GLY A 179 -16.24 7.87 -11.73
N ASP A 180 -15.33 7.83 -12.70
CA ASP A 180 -13.91 7.59 -12.45
C ASP A 180 -13.19 8.84 -11.93
N ALA A 181 -12.36 8.69 -10.91
CA ALA A 181 -11.55 9.78 -10.36
C ALA A 181 -10.24 9.26 -9.75
N ASP A 182 -9.14 10.00 -9.90
CA ASP A 182 -7.88 9.66 -9.25
C ASP A 182 -7.93 10.05 -7.76
N LEU A 183 -7.53 9.12 -6.89
CA LEU A 183 -7.41 9.32 -5.43
C LEU A 183 -5.99 9.71 -5.03
N VAL A 184 -5.00 9.21 -5.76
CA VAL A 184 -3.59 9.49 -5.61
C VAL A 184 -2.98 9.44 -7.00
N LYS A 185 -2.13 10.40 -7.35
CA LYS A 185 -1.38 10.37 -8.61
C LYS A 185 -0.19 11.32 -8.53
N TYR A 186 1.03 10.80 -8.47
CA TYR A 186 2.23 11.64 -8.41
C TYR A 186 3.48 10.92 -8.92
N PHE A 187 4.49 11.73 -9.25
CA PHE A 187 5.87 11.30 -9.33
C PHE A 187 6.61 11.69 -8.04
N GLU A 188 7.54 10.86 -7.62
CA GLU A 188 8.47 11.15 -6.52
C GLU A 188 9.89 11.26 -7.06
N ILE A 189 10.63 12.24 -6.54
CA ILE A 189 12.08 12.35 -6.71
C ILE A 189 12.68 12.72 -5.37
N GLY A 190 13.57 11.88 -4.86
CA GLY A 190 14.13 12.05 -3.53
C GLY A 190 15.53 11.46 -3.40
N ALA A 191 16.15 11.74 -2.25
CA ALA A 191 17.42 11.15 -1.88
C ALA A 191 17.56 11.05 -0.36
N THR A 192 18.01 9.90 0.10
CA THR A 192 18.39 9.66 1.49
C THR A 192 19.90 9.58 1.60
N TYR A 193 20.49 10.28 2.57
CA TYR A 193 21.90 10.16 2.91
C TYR A 193 22.07 9.52 4.29
N TYR A 194 22.66 8.33 4.32
CA TYR A 194 22.95 7.59 5.53
C TYR A 194 24.34 7.95 6.05
N PHE A 195 24.41 8.67 7.17
CA PHE A 195 25.68 8.91 7.87
C PHE A 195 26.22 7.61 8.47
N ASN A 196 25.32 6.81 9.03
CA ASN A 196 25.55 5.47 9.55
C ASN A 196 24.19 4.78 9.78
N LYS A 197 24.20 3.58 10.39
CA LYS A 197 22.96 2.83 10.68
C LYS A 197 21.96 3.55 11.61
N ASN A 198 22.43 4.52 12.40
CA ASN A 198 21.66 5.22 13.44
C ASN A 198 21.26 6.65 13.05
N MET A 199 21.84 7.25 12.02
CA MET A 199 21.55 8.63 11.63
C MET A 199 21.51 8.79 10.12
N TYR A 200 20.46 9.44 9.61
CA TYR A 200 20.28 9.73 8.20
C TYR A 200 19.46 11.01 8.00
N THR A 201 19.60 11.63 6.83
CA THR A 201 18.78 12.76 6.40
C THR A 201 18.22 12.47 5.03
N TYR A 202 17.10 13.09 4.67
CA TYR A 202 16.55 12.97 3.33
C TYR A 202 15.93 14.28 2.86
N VAL A 203 15.83 14.38 1.54
CA VAL A 203 14.94 15.30 0.83
C VAL A 203 14.05 14.46 -0.08
N ASP A 204 12.78 14.80 -0.15
CA ASP A 204 11.78 14.10 -0.95
C ASP A 204 10.82 15.11 -1.58
N TYR A 205 10.55 14.97 -2.87
CA TYR A 205 9.67 15.86 -3.62
C TYR A 205 8.58 15.06 -4.33
N MET A 206 7.35 15.23 -3.84
CA MET A 206 6.13 14.74 -4.47
C MET A 206 5.63 15.78 -5.46
N ILE A 207 5.68 15.42 -6.75
CA ILE A 207 5.16 16.20 -7.87
C ILE A 207 3.76 15.67 -8.18
N ASN A 208 2.74 16.36 -7.69
CA ASN A 208 1.36 15.92 -7.75
C ASN A 208 0.81 16.09 -9.17
N GLN A 209 0.02 15.10 -9.62
CA GLN A 209 -0.53 15.00 -10.98
C GLN A 209 -2.06 14.88 -10.96
N ILE A 210 -2.68 15.12 -9.80
CA ILE A 210 -4.13 15.25 -9.65
C ILE A 210 -4.59 16.57 -10.29
N ASP A 211 -5.62 16.51 -11.14
CA ASP A 211 -6.21 17.71 -11.73
C ASP A 211 -6.99 18.52 -10.67
N ASP A 212 -6.88 19.85 -10.72
CA ASP A 212 -7.58 20.77 -9.79
C ASP A 212 -9.12 20.64 -9.83
N ASN A 213 -9.67 20.11 -10.92
CA ASN A 213 -11.11 19.88 -11.08
C ASN A 213 -11.56 18.48 -10.63
N ASN A 214 -10.70 17.75 -9.90
CA ASN A 214 -11.02 16.44 -9.38
C ASN A 214 -12.28 16.49 -8.48
N LYS A 215 -13.29 15.72 -8.87
CA LYS A 215 -14.61 15.72 -8.24
C LYS A 215 -14.62 15.17 -6.80
N LEU A 216 -13.56 14.49 -6.37
CA LEU A 216 -13.40 13.98 -5.01
C LEU A 216 -12.64 14.94 -4.09
N SER A 217 -12.29 16.14 -4.56
CA SER A 217 -11.63 17.20 -3.77
C SER A 217 -10.33 16.73 -3.09
N VAL A 218 -9.59 15.85 -3.75
CA VAL A 218 -8.25 15.45 -3.35
C VAL A 218 -7.27 16.59 -3.61
N SER A 219 -6.29 16.78 -2.74
CA SER A 219 -5.25 17.80 -2.94
C SER A 219 -4.50 17.58 -4.25
N SER A 220 -4.33 18.66 -5.03
CA SER A 220 -3.47 18.73 -6.21
C SER A 220 -2.13 19.42 -5.94
N ASP A 221 -1.87 19.82 -4.69
CA ASP A 221 -0.64 20.51 -4.32
C ASP A 221 0.56 19.56 -4.31
N ASP A 222 1.69 20.10 -4.77
CA ASP A 222 3.02 19.51 -4.60
C ASP A 222 3.50 19.58 -3.14
N ILE A 223 4.36 18.65 -2.72
CA ILE A 223 4.91 18.62 -1.36
C ILE A 223 6.42 18.33 -1.39
N VAL A 224 7.20 19.17 -0.71
CA VAL A 224 8.62 18.90 -0.42
C VAL A 224 8.79 18.59 1.06
N ALA A 225 9.46 17.48 1.37
CA ALA A 225 9.82 17.08 2.72
C ALA A 225 11.33 17.03 2.90
N VAL A 226 11.80 17.52 4.05
CA VAL A 226 13.20 17.44 4.47
C VAL A 226 13.24 17.05 5.93
N ALA A 227 14.03 16.04 6.27
CA ALA A 227 14.17 15.63 7.67
C ALA A 227 15.59 15.16 8.00
N LEU A 228 15.95 15.26 9.27
CA LEU A 228 17.10 14.59 9.88
C LEU A 228 16.57 13.64 10.95
N THR A 229 16.92 12.37 10.84
CA THR A 229 16.42 11.32 11.71
C THR A 229 17.58 10.65 12.44
N TYR A 230 17.40 10.52 13.76
CA TYR A 230 18.21 9.64 14.61
C TYR A 230 17.35 8.46 15.06
N ARG A 231 17.90 7.24 14.98
CA ARG A 231 17.27 5.99 15.44
C ARG A 231 18.25 5.14 16.24
N PHE A 232 17.76 4.49 17.29
CA PHE A 232 18.51 3.60 18.17
C PHE A 232 18.08 2.14 18.02
#